data_AF-A0A7J6PA95-F1
#
_entry.id   AF-A0A7J6PA95-F1
#
_cell.length_a   1.000
_cell.length_b   1.000
_cell.length_c   1.000
_cell.angle_alpha   90.00
_cell.angle_beta   90.00
_cell.angle_gamma   90.00
#
_symmetry.space_group_name_H-M   'P 1'
#
loop_
_entity.id
_entity.type
_entity.pdbx_description
1 polymer ?
#
loop_
_entity_poly.entity_id
_entity_poly.type
_entity_poly.pdbx_seq_one_letter_code
_entity_poly.pdbx_strand_id
1 'polypeptide(L)'
;MPFSSVPPPLDPNVYVNSLTGEREVLLYRGEDSAWDLVYVKLRPGVRELLSQSREIADMAIFSAASSPDYVHFVARKLDPDGCLFDGRIYSSQELGIGTSKSAGVLPTGYEKVVIVDDSGCGIWTEVNTDVCCFPTVPPYTFMRDHIADILNGIYVPDEDHFLLDDLLPQLTAIVSNMNGAS
;
A
#
# COMPACT_ATOMS: atom_id res chain seq x y z
N MET A 1 -16.33 -34.18 0.68
CA MET A 1 -17.41 -33.19 0.89
C MET A 1 -17.30 -32.17 -0.24
N PRO A 2 -18.33 -31.92 -1.06
CA PRO A 2 -18.24 -30.88 -2.08
C PRO A 2 -18.39 -29.51 -1.42
N PHE A 3 -17.50 -28.58 -1.71
CA PHE A 3 -17.66 -27.17 -1.36
C PHE A 3 -18.82 -26.61 -2.21
N SER A 4 -20.05 -26.56 -1.68
CA SER A 4 -21.25 -26.17 -2.44
C SER A 4 -21.93 -24.89 -1.97
N SER A 5 -21.26 -24.02 -1.22
CA SER A 5 -21.74 -22.66 -1.03
C SER A 5 -20.58 -21.71 -1.20
N VAL A 6 -20.61 -20.93 -2.28
CA VAL A 6 -19.88 -19.67 -2.35
C VAL A 6 -20.32 -18.89 -1.10
N PRO A 7 -19.40 -18.51 -0.20
CA PRO A 7 -19.77 -17.72 0.96
C PRO A 7 -20.49 -16.45 0.48
N PRO A 8 -21.49 -15.96 1.22
CA PRO A 8 -22.16 -14.73 0.85
C PRO A 8 -21.12 -13.62 0.65
N PRO A 9 -21.34 -12.67 -0.28
CA PRO A 9 -20.44 -11.54 -0.43
C PRO A 9 -20.30 -10.85 0.93
N LEU A 10 -19.04 -10.63 1.35
CA LEU A 10 -18.69 -9.90 2.55
C LEU A 10 -19.51 -8.61 2.59
N ASP A 11 -20.16 -8.34 3.72
CA ASP A 11 -20.85 -7.08 3.95
C ASP A 11 -19.84 -6.05 4.47
N PRO A 12 -19.32 -5.14 3.64
CA PRO A 12 -18.31 -4.18 4.07
C PRO A 12 -18.84 -3.20 5.11
N ASN A 13 -20.17 -3.15 5.35
CA ASN A 13 -20.75 -2.31 6.39
C ASN A 13 -20.50 -2.85 7.81
N VAL A 14 -20.05 -4.10 7.95
CA VAL A 14 -19.68 -4.69 9.26
C VAL A 14 -18.30 -4.22 9.71
N TYR A 15 -17.42 -3.85 8.77
CA TYR A 15 -16.05 -3.40 9.06
C TYR A 15 -15.97 -1.88 9.03
N VAL A 16 -16.61 -1.27 10.01
CA VAL A 16 -16.57 0.19 10.22
C VAL A 16 -15.86 0.46 11.52
N ASN A 17 -14.88 1.35 11.48
CA ASN A 17 -14.21 1.83 12.67
C ASN A 17 -15.25 2.53 13.56
N SER A 18 -15.46 2.01 14.77
CA SER A 18 -16.50 2.52 15.66
C SER A 18 -16.26 3.95 16.16
N LEU A 19 -15.02 4.45 16.09
CA LEU A 19 -14.64 5.79 16.54
C LEU A 19 -14.75 6.82 15.41
N THR A 20 -14.29 6.47 14.20
CA THR A 20 -14.25 7.41 13.06
C THR A 20 -15.45 7.26 12.12
N GLY A 21 -16.16 6.12 12.17
CA GLY A 21 -17.21 5.78 11.22
C GLY A 21 -16.68 5.40 9.83
N GLU A 22 -15.36 5.33 9.64
CA GLU A 22 -14.76 4.97 8.35
C GLU A 22 -14.84 3.47 8.09
N ARG A 23 -15.07 3.09 6.83
CA ARG A 23 -15.00 1.69 6.40
C ARG A 23 -13.55 1.23 6.41
N GLU A 24 -13.27 0.19 7.16
CA GLU A 24 -11.95 -0.44 7.25
C GLU A 24 -11.72 -1.45 6.13
N VAL A 25 -12.78 -2.10 5.65
CA VAL A 25 -12.75 -2.94 4.45
C VAL A 25 -13.50 -2.23 3.32
N LEU A 26 -12.78 -2.02 2.23
CA LEU A 26 -13.26 -1.34 1.04
C LEU A 26 -13.58 -2.38 -0.04
N LEU A 27 -14.55 -2.04 -0.88
CA LEU A 27 -14.91 -2.85 -2.04
C LEU A 27 -14.52 -2.08 -3.30
N TYR A 28 -13.56 -2.62 -4.04
CA TYR A 28 -13.29 -2.20 -5.41
C TYR A 28 -14.15 -3.04 -6.35
N ARG A 29 -14.82 -2.37 -7.30
CA ARG A 29 -15.54 -3.02 -8.39
C ARG A 29 -14.93 -2.62 -9.73
N GLY A 30 -14.33 -3.58 -10.43
CA GLY A 30 -13.81 -3.41 -11.79
C GLY A 30 -14.92 -3.48 -12.83
N GLU A 31 -14.63 -3.03 -14.05
CA GLU A 31 -15.61 -2.93 -15.13
C GLU A 31 -15.62 -4.13 -16.11
N ASP A 32 -14.63 -5.04 -16.11
CA ASP A 32 -14.38 -5.93 -17.27
C ASP A 32 -13.71 -7.32 -17.04
N SER A 33 -13.60 -7.89 -15.82
CA SER A 33 -12.99 -9.23 -15.63
C SER A 33 -13.34 -10.01 -14.35
N ALA A 34 -12.94 -11.28 -14.23
CA ALA A 34 -13.13 -12.09 -13.00
C ALA A 34 -12.47 -11.51 -11.72
N TRP A 35 -11.72 -10.40 -11.83
CA TRP A 35 -11.20 -9.58 -10.73
C TRP A 35 -12.04 -8.33 -10.45
N ASP A 36 -13.27 -8.27 -10.96
CA ASP A 36 -14.19 -7.14 -10.81
C ASP A 36 -14.67 -6.92 -9.38
N LEU A 37 -14.21 -7.72 -8.41
CA LEU A 37 -14.60 -7.55 -7.02
C LEU A 37 -13.43 -7.87 -6.10
N VAL A 38 -12.77 -6.83 -5.59
CA VAL A 38 -11.63 -6.94 -4.69
C VAL A 38 -11.96 -6.26 -3.36
N TYR A 39 -11.77 -7.00 -2.27
CA TYR A 39 -11.81 -6.41 -0.94
C TYR A 39 -10.43 -5.87 -0.58
N VAL A 40 -10.38 -4.62 -0.16
CA VAL A 40 -9.15 -3.92 0.19
C VAL A 40 -9.22 -3.54 1.66
N LYS A 41 -8.24 -3.99 2.46
CA LYS A 41 -8.03 -3.52 3.82
C LYS A 41 -6.79 -2.63 3.81
N LEU A 42 -6.95 -1.41 4.31
CA LEU A 42 -5.81 -0.50 4.52
C LEU A 42 -5.13 -0.88 5.82
N ARG A 43 -3.79 -0.91 5.82
CA ARG A 43 -3.00 -1.17 7.01
C ARG A 43 -3.23 -0.06 8.06
N PRO A 44 -3.42 -0.39 9.35
CA PRO A 44 -3.63 0.62 10.39
C PRO A 44 -2.52 1.67 10.40
N GLY A 45 -2.89 2.93 10.63
CA GLY A 45 -1.95 4.05 10.67
C GLY A 45 -1.41 4.52 9.31
N VAL A 46 -1.79 3.91 8.17
CA VAL A 46 -1.21 4.27 6.86
C VAL A 46 -1.43 5.74 6.47
N ARG A 47 -2.58 6.32 6.83
CA ARG A 47 -2.89 7.73 6.50
C ARG A 47 -2.00 8.69 7.27
N GLU A 48 -1.88 8.43 8.57
CA GLU A 48 -1.03 9.18 9.49
C GLU A 48 0.43 9.10 9.03
N LEU A 49 0.92 7.90 8.73
CA LEU A 49 2.26 7.69 8.18
C LEU A 49 2.48 8.52 6.90
N LEU A 50 1.56 8.47 5.94
CA LEU A 50 1.69 9.19 4.67
C LEU A 50 1.66 10.71 4.89
N SER A 51 0.76 11.20 5.75
CA SER A 51 0.68 12.62 6.11
C SER A 51 1.98 13.12 6.72
N GLN A 52 2.58 12.36 7.66
CA GLN A 52 3.84 12.74 8.28
C GLN A 52 5.03 12.59 7.33
N SER A 53 4.99 11.60 6.45
CA SER A 53 6.03 11.39 5.43
C SER A 53 6.05 12.52 4.40
N ARG A 54 4.89 13.12 4.08
CA ARG A 54 4.77 14.23 3.13
C ARG A 54 5.56 15.48 3.54
N GLU A 55 5.73 15.69 4.84
CA GLU A 55 6.48 16.81 5.42
C GLU A 55 7.99 16.72 5.17
N ILE A 56 8.50 15.52 4.89
CA ILE A 56 9.94 15.25 4.80
C ILE A 56 10.37 14.68 3.44
N ALA A 57 9.42 14.26 2.60
CA ALA A 57 9.70 13.70 1.28
C ALA A 57 8.55 13.94 0.30
N ASP A 58 8.89 14.09 -0.98
CA ASP A 58 7.92 13.92 -2.06
C ASP A 58 7.61 12.44 -2.26
N MET A 59 6.34 12.10 -2.46
CA MET A 59 5.88 10.72 -2.50
C MET A 59 5.30 10.33 -3.86
N ALA A 60 5.40 9.04 -4.18
CA ALA A 60 4.84 8.41 -5.37
C ALA A 60 4.43 6.97 -5.06
N ILE A 61 3.43 6.45 -5.78
CA ILE A 61 2.97 5.06 -5.69
C ILE A 61 3.48 4.27 -6.90
N PHE A 62 4.16 3.15 -6.64
CA PHE A 62 4.61 2.18 -7.64
C PHE A 62 4.03 0.80 -7.33
N SER A 63 2.96 0.43 -8.03
CA SER A 63 2.25 -0.84 -7.81
C SER A 63 2.60 -1.89 -8.86
N ALA A 64 2.76 -3.15 -8.44
CA ALA A 64 2.89 -4.28 -9.35
C ALA A 64 1.54 -4.71 -9.97
N ALA A 65 0.41 -4.19 -9.46
CA ALA A 65 -0.90 -4.48 -10.01
C ALA A 65 -1.02 -3.94 -11.44
N SER A 66 -1.56 -4.76 -12.35
CA SER A 66 -1.71 -4.39 -13.76
C SER A 66 -2.78 -3.32 -13.96
N SER A 67 -3.95 -3.47 -13.33
CA SER A 67 -5.09 -2.55 -13.50
C SER A 67 -4.79 -1.14 -12.94
N PRO A 68 -4.73 -0.10 -13.79
CA PRO A 68 -4.63 1.29 -13.33
C PRO A 68 -5.81 1.69 -12.47
N ASP A 69 -7.03 1.30 -12.85
CA ASP A 69 -8.26 1.68 -12.13
C ASP A 69 -8.25 1.21 -10.68
N TYR A 70 -7.73 0.01 -10.41
CA TYR A 70 -7.55 -0.49 -9.06
C TYR A 70 -6.53 0.35 -8.27
N VAL A 71 -5.36 0.63 -8.87
CA VAL A 71 -4.30 1.41 -8.22
C VAL A 71 -4.79 2.81 -7.89
N HIS A 72 -5.44 3.48 -8.85
CA HIS A 72 -6.03 4.80 -8.67
C HIS A 72 -7.21 4.79 -7.69
N PHE A 73 -8.00 3.70 -7.62
CA PHE A 73 -9.02 3.53 -6.59
C PHE A 73 -8.41 3.54 -5.19
N VAL A 74 -7.37 2.73 -4.96
CA VAL A 74 -6.69 2.69 -3.65
C VAL A 74 -6.03 4.03 -3.35
N ALA A 75 -5.40 4.66 -4.33
CA ALA A 75 -4.77 5.97 -4.17
C ALA A 75 -5.78 7.05 -3.75
N ARG A 76 -6.96 7.14 -4.38
CA ARG A 76 -8.04 8.06 -3.95
C ARG A 76 -8.57 7.75 -2.56
N LYS A 77 -8.47 6.50 -2.12
CA LYS A 77 -8.82 6.15 -0.75
C LYS A 77 -7.75 6.66 0.19
N LEU A 78 -6.47 6.56 -0.14
CA LEU A 78 -5.35 7.06 0.67
C LEU A 78 -5.25 8.59 0.69
N ASP A 79 -5.45 9.23 -0.46
CA ASP A 79 -5.26 10.65 -0.73
C ASP A 79 -6.48 11.22 -1.47
N PRO A 80 -7.59 11.51 -0.75
CA PRO A 80 -8.82 11.98 -1.36
C PRO A 80 -8.70 13.40 -1.97
N ASP A 81 -7.80 14.22 -1.42
CA ASP A 81 -7.60 15.62 -1.84
C ASP A 81 -6.48 15.75 -2.90
N GLY A 82 -5.71 14.70 -3.14
CA GLY A 82 -4.65 14.65 -4.15
C GLY A 82 -3.36 15.39 -3.73
N CYS A 83 -3.17 15.66 -2.44
CA CYS A 83 -2.07 16.48 -1.91
C CYS A 83 -0.83 15.66 -1.51
N LEU A 84 -0.97 14.34 -1.39
CA LEU A 84 0.11 13.46 -0.93
C LEU A 84 1.03 13.04 -2.07
N PHE A 85 0.46 12.70 -3.23
CA PHE A 85 1.23 12.10 -4.34
C PHE A 85 1.42 13.02 -5.55
N ASP A 86 0.74 14.17 -5.63
CA ASP A 86 0.74 15.10 -6.77
C ASP A 86 0.56 14.40 -8.14
N GLY A 87 -0.29 13.36 -8.18
CA GLY A 87 -0.54 12.57 -9.38
C GLY A 87 0.54 11.56 -9.77
N ARG A 88 1.61 11.39 -8.98
CA ARG A 88 2.67 10.39 -9.18
C ARG A 88 2.21 8.99 -8.74
N ILE A 89 1.24 8.43 -9.44
CA ILE A 89 0.61 7.14 -9.13
C ILE A 89 0.71 6.27 -10.37
N TYR A 90 1.34 5.10 -10.24
CA TYR A 90 1.67 4.26 -11.37
C TYR A 90 1.36 2.77 -11.12
N SER A 91 0.60 2.17 -12.04
CA SER A 91 0.42 0.71 -12.16
C SER A 91 1.53 0.07 -13.00
N SER A 92 1.65 -1.25 -12.95
CA SER A 92 2.64 -1.95 -13.78
C SER A 92 2.34 -1.81 -15.28
N GLN A 93 1.06 -1.75 -15.66
CA GLN A 93 0.65 -1.47 -17.04
C GLN A 93 1.05 -0.07 -17.49
N GLU A 94 0.87 0.95 -16.65
CA GLU A 94 1.26 2.34 -16.97
C GLU A 94 2.79 2.48 -17.10
N LEU A 95 3.55 1.73 -16.31
CA LEU A 95 5.01 1.69 -16.36
C LEU A 95 5.56 0.80 -17.47
N GLY A 96 4.72 -0.01 -18.12
CA GLY A 96 5.15 -1.00 -19.10
C GLY A 96 6.04 -2.10 -18.50
N ILE A 97 5.97 -2.32 -17.19
CA ILE A 97 6.69 -3.38 -16.49
C ILE A 97 5.76 -4.55 -16.21
N GLY A 98 6.30 -5.76 -16.21
CA GLY A 98 5.56 -6.93 -15.74
C GLY A 98 5.43 -6.93 -14.22
N THR A 99 5.72 -8.06 -13.59
CA THR A 99 5.74 -8.17 -12.12
C THR A 99 7.09 -7.80 -11.49
N SER A 100 8.11 -7.50 -12.31
CA SER A 100 9.46 -7.15 -11.85
C SER A 100 9.58 -5.65 -11.66
N LYS A 101 10.08 -5.21 -10.50
CA LYS A 101 10.37 -3.79 -10.23
C LYS A 101 11.86 -3.53 -10.50
N SER A 102 12.18 -2.49 -11.27
CA SER A 102 13.56 -2.00 -11.43
C SER A 102 13.63 -0.59 -10.87
N ALA A 103 14.75 -0.23 -10.24
CA ALA A 103 15.01 1.17 -9.90
C ALA A 103 14.99 2.10 -11.14
N GLY A 104 15.19 1.56 -12.35
CA GLY A 104 15.09 2.31 -13.59
C GLY A 104 13.69 2.84 -13.95
N VAL A 105 12.63 2.39 -13.26
CA VAL A 105 11.28 2.96 -13.40
C VAL A 105 11.04 4.16 -12.49
N LEU A 106 11.95 4.39 -11.54
CA LEU A 106 11.87 5.55 -10.67
C LEU A 106 12.12 6.80 -11.52
N PRO A 107 11.46 7.92 -11.22
CA PRO A 107 11.61 9.12 -12.04
C PRO A 107 13.07 9.61 -11.96
N THR A 108 13.57 10.10 -13.08
CA THR A 108 14.94 10.61 -13.15
C THR A 108 15.06 11.97 -12.45
N GLY A 109 16.21 12.25 -11.83
CA GLY A 109 16.50 13.54 -11.21
C GLY A 109 16.34 13.62 -9.69
N TYR A 110 16.00 12.51 -9.02
CA TYR A 110 16.10 12.43 -7.55
C TYR A 110 17.53 12.09 -7.13
N GLU A 111 18.06 12.84 -6.17
CA GLU A 111 19.40 12.59 -5.60
C GLU A 111 19.40 11.42 -4.62
N LYS A 112 18.28 11.22 -3.90
CA LYS A 112 18.09 10.17 -2.89
C LYS A 112 16.64 9.69 -2.93
N VAL A 113 16.44 8.39 -2.77
CA VAL A 113 15.13 7.74 -2.84
C VAL A 113 15.00 6.74 -1.69
N VAL A 114 13.84 6.73 -1.03
CA VAL A 114 13.48 5.69 -0.05
C VAL A 114 12.37 4.84 -0.64
N ILE A 115 12.60 3.53 -0.71
CA ILE A 115 11.66 2.57 -1.31
C ILE A 115 11.08 1.71 -0.20
N VAL A 116 9.77 1.89 0.04
CA VAL A 116 9.01 1.16 1.04
C VAL A 116 8.26 0.02 0.33
N ASP A 117 8.76 -1.21 0.47
CA ASP A 117 8.22 -2.39 -0.20
C ASP A 117 8.44 -3.64 0.66
N ASP A 118 7.40 -4.46 0.83
CA ASP A 118 7.44 -5.70 1.62
C ASP A 118 8.13 -6.86 0.90
N SER A 119 8.36 -6.70 -0.40
CA SER A 119 9.09 -7.63 -1.27
C SER A 119 10.60 -7.69 -0.99
N GLY A 120 11.11 -6.73 -0.22
CA GLY A 120 12.54 -6.57 0.07
C GLY A 120 13.38 -6.21 -1.17
N CYS A 121 14.70 -6.09 -0.98
CA CYS A 121 15.63 -5.72 -2.07
C CYS A 121 15.77 -6.79 -3.16
N GLY A 122 15.39 -8.05 -2.91
CA GLY A 122 15.56 -9.17 -3.84
C GLY A 122 14.68 -9.10 -5.09
N ILE A 123 13.60 -8.32 -5.05
CA ILE A 123 12.67 -8.11 -6.18
C ILE A 123 13.01 -6.83 -6.96
N TRP A 124 13.78 -5.91 -6.35
CA TRP A 124 14.22 -4.67 -6.99
C TRP A 124 15.57 -4.86 -7.69
N THR A 125 15.58 -4.77 -9.01
CA THR A 125 16.80 -4.85 -9.82
C THR A 125 17.43 -3.47 -10.06
N GLU A 126 18.73 -3.45 -10.38
CA GLU A 126 19.47 -2.23 -10.77
C GLU A 126 19.48 -1.11 -9.71
N VAL A 127 19.28 -1.50 -8.45
CA VAL A 127 19.29 -0.58 -7.31
C VAL A 127 20.70 -0.03 -7.09
N ASN A 128 20.84 1.30 -7.15
CA ASN A 128 22.01 1.98 -6.63
C ASN A 128 21.82 2.26 -5.14
N THR A 129 22.53 1.55 -4.27
CA THR A 129 22.42 1.68 -2.81
C THR A 129 22.96 2.99 -2.25
N ASP A 130 23.73 3.76 -3.03
CA ASP A 130 24.17 5.10 -2.64
C ASP A 130 23.02 6.11 -2.78
N VAL A 131 22.02 5.79 -3.61
CA VAL A 131 20.84 6.62 -3.89
C VAL A 131 19.60 6.07 -3.20
N CYS A 132 19.45 4.74 -3.13
CA CYS A 132 18.24 4.07 -2.68
C CYS A 132 18.39 3.44 -1.29
N CYS A 133 17.45 3.72 -0.39
CA CYS A 133 17.33 3.07 0.91
C CYS A 133 16.04 2.24 1.00
N PHE A 134 16.12 1.06 1.62
CA PHE A 134 15.01 0.12 1.77
C PHE A 134 14.78 -0.19 3.25
N PRO A 135 13.90 0.56 3.95
CA PRO A 135 13.46 0.15 5.28
C PRO A 135 12.82 -1.24 5.22
N THR A 136 13.00 -2.01 6.29
CA THR A 136 12.38 -3.34 6.37
C THR A 136 10.89 -3.17 6.65
N VAL A 137 10.06 -3.79 5.82
CA VAL A 137 8.60 -3.78 6.00
C VAL A 137 8.09 -5.23 5.93
N PRO A 138 7.43 -5.75 6.97
CA PRO A 138 6.84 -7.06 6.90
C PRO A 138 5.59 -7.02 6.00
N PRO A 139 5.30 -8.11 5.26
CA PRO A 139 4.08 -8.23 4.49
C PRO A 139 2.85 -8.05 5.37
N TYR A 140 1.87 -7.32 4.86
CA TYR A 140 0.60 -7.12 5.54
C TYR A 140 -0.37 -8.27 5.20
N THR A 141 -0.56 -9.20 6.15
CA THR A 141 -1.24 -10.48 5.90
C THR A 141 -2.67 -10.55 6.43
N PHE A 142 -3.25 -9.46 6.94
CA PHE A 142 -4.60 -9.44 7.54
C PHE A 142 -5.64 -10.24 6.74
N MET A 143 -5.78 -9.97 5.45
CA MET A 143 -6.74 -10.70 4.61
C MET A 143 -6.39 -12.18 4.51
N ARG A 144 -5.11 -12.55 4.37
CA ARG A 144 -4.71 -13.97 4.32
C ARG A 144 -5.11 -14.70 5.60
N ASP A 145 -4.89 -14.07 6.74
CA ASP A 145 -5.01 -14.69 8.05
C ASP A 145 -6.46 -14.73 8.54
N HIS A 146 -7.27 -13.74 8.13
CA HIS A 146 -8.64 -13.57 8.63
C HIS A 146 -9.73 -13.72 7.57
N ILE A 147 -9.42 -14.04 6.30
CA ILE A 147 -10.46 -14.15 5.26
C ILE A 147 -11.58 -15.12 5.65
N ALA A 148 -11.28 -16.22 6.34
CA ALA A 148 -12.30 -17.18 6.76
C ALA A 148 -13.27 -16.58 7.78
N ASP A 149 -12.76 -15.91 8.81
CA ASP A 149 -13.59 -15.24 9.82
C ASP A 149 -14.39 -14.11 9.19
N ILE A 150 -13.76 -13.36 8.30
CA ILE A 150 -14.38 -12.24 7.59
C ILE A 150 -15.54 -12.70 6.70
N LEU A 151 -15.35 -13.78 5.95
CA LEU A 151 -16.39 -14.37 5.10
C LEU A 151 -17.55 -14.98 5.90
N ASN A 152 -17.33 -15.26 7.19
CA ASN A 152 -18.37 -15.69 8.14
C ASN A 152 -19.04 -14.49 8.87
N GLY A 153 -18.69 -13.25 8.51
CA GLY A 153 -19.24 -12.04 9.12
C GLY A 153 -18.70 -11.75 10.52
N ILE A 154 -17.55 -12.33 10.88
CA ILE A 154 -16.91 -12.11 12.18
C ILE A 154 -16.00 -10.89 12.06
N TYR A 155 -16.28 -9.87 12.86
CA TYR A 155 -15.36 -8.73 12.99
C TYR A 155 -14.08 -9.18 13.67
N VAL A 156 -12.94 -8.87 13.04
CA VAL A 156 -11.60 -9.11 13.59
C VAL A 156 -10.93 -7.76 13.75
N PRO A 157 -10.57 -7.34 14.98
CA PRO A 157 -9.81 -6.12 15.18
C PRO A 157 -8.43 -6.26 14.55
N ASP A 158 -7.93 -5.15 14.00
CA ASP A 158 -6.60 -5.09 13.41
C ASP A 158 -5.70 -4.19 14.25
N GLU A 159 -4.75 -4.81 14.94
CA GLU A 159 -3.85 -4.17 15.90
C GLU A 159 -2.43 -3.97 15.32
N ASP A 160 -2.25 -4.17 14.00
CA ASP A 160 -0.96 -3.99 13.33
C ASP A 160 -0.58 -2.51 13.18
N HIS A 161 0.01 -1.95 14.25
CA HIS A 161 0.49 -0.57 14.33
C HIS A 161 1.93 -0.37 13.81
N PHE A 162 2.52 -1.36 13.14
CA PHE A 162 3.90 -1.34 12.64
C PHE A 162 4.26 -0.06 11.86
N LEU A 163 3.31 0.49 11.10
CA LEU A 163 3.55 1.70 10.32
C LEU A 163 3.95 2.90 11.18
N LEU A 164 3.34 3.04 12.36
CA LEU A 164 3.61 4.17 13.26
C LEU A 164 4.70 3.84 14.27
N ASP A 165 4.71 2.62 14.79
CA ASP A 165 5.62 2.23 15.86
C ASP A 165 7.04 1.93 15.35
N ASP A 166 7.17 1.39 14.14
CA ASP A 166 8.44 0.91 13.60
C ASP A 166 8.88 1.65 12.33
N LEU A 167 7.98 1.84 11.36
CA LEU A 167 8.36 2.37 10.04
C LEU A 167 8.59 3.88 10.06
N LEU A 168 7.70 4.65 10.68
CA LEU A 168 7.82 6.10 10.75
C LEU A 168 9.15 6.55 11.42
N PRO A 169 9.59 5.96 12.55
CA PRO A 169 10.92 6.24 13.11
C PRO A 169 12.07 5.91 12.15
N GLN A 170 12.00 4.77 11.44
CA GLN A 170 13.00 4.40 10.44
C GLN A 170 13.09 5.42 9.31
N LEU A 171 11.94 5.85 8.75
CA LEU A 171 11.90 6.84 7.67
C LEU A 171 12.47 8.17 8.14
N THR A 172 12.08 8.63 9.33
CA THR A 172 12.57 9.89 9.91
C THR A 172 14.09 9.85 10.08
N ALA A 173 14.64 8.74 10.58
CA ALA A 173 16.08 8.58 10.75
C ALA A 173 16.82 8.52 9.41
N ILE A 174 16.29 7.79 8.42
CA ILE A 174 16.87 7.70 7.07
C ILE A 174 16.92 9.09 6.44
N VAL A 175 15.81 9.81 6.40
CA VAL A 175 15.73 11.14 5.77
C VAL A 175 16.62 12.14 6.52
N SER A 176 16.67 12.09 7.85
CA SER A 176 17.57 12.95 8.63
C SER A 176 19.05 12.71 8.30
N ASN A 177 19.46 11.43 8.18
CA ASN A 177 20.84 11.08 7.79
C ASN A 177 21.14 11.50 6.35
N MET A 178 20.17 11.37 5.45
CA MET A 178 20.27 11.83 4.07
C MET A 178 20.48 13.35 4.01
N ASN A 179 19.81 14.12 4.86
CA ASN A 179 19.93 15.59 4.86
C ASN A 179 21.14 16.13 5.65
N GLY A 180 21.67 15.36 6.61
CA GLY A 180 22.84 15.73 7.41
C GLY A 180 24.21 15.36 6.79
N ALA A 181 24.22 14.54 5.74
CA ALA A 181 25.42 14.23 4.97
C ALA A 181 25.66 15.31 3.90
N SER A 182 26.10 16.48 4.35
CA SER A 182 26.55 17.62 3.52
C SER A 182 27.97 18.02 3.87
#